data_AF-A0A3P1XHZ8-F1
#
_entry.id   AF-A0A3P1XHZ8-F1
#
_cell.length_a   1.000
_cell.length_b   1.000
_cell.length_c   1.000
_cell.angle_alpha   90.00
_cell.angle_beta   90.00
_cell.angle_gamma   90.00
#
_symmetry.space_group_name_H-M   'P 1'
#
loop_
_entity.id
_entity.type
_entity.pdbx_description
1 polymer ?
#
loop_
_entity_poly.entity_id
_entity_poly.type
_entity_poly.pdbx_seq_one_letter_code
_entity_poly.pdbx_strand_id
1 'polypeptide(L)'
;GMEYEKTVNEHYRPFWEQGIAVDVIDADVDLTPYQLVIAPMLYMVRDGFAGRAEAFVANGGHLVTTYWTGIVNESDLCYLGGFPGPLRNLLGIWAEEIDCLNDGEFNLVQGLAGNQCGLQGPYQVRHLCELIHTESAQALATYRDDFYAGRPAVTVNEFGKGKAWHVASRNDLA
;
A
#
# COMPACT_ATOMS: atom_id res chain seq x y z
N GLY A 1 -7.41 12.28 -0.50
CA GLY A 1 -6.96 11.67 0.76
C GLY A 1 -6.51 12.75 1.73
N MET A 2 -6.46 12.44 3.03
CA MET A 2 -5.95 13.35 4.05
C MET A 2 -4.44 13.60 3.86
N GLU A 3 -4.04 14.87 3.74
CA GLU A 3 -2.65 15.29 3.45
C GLU A 3 -1.99 14.51 2.28
N TYR A 4 -2.65 14.46 1.11
CA TYR A 4 -2.18 13.66 -0.03
C TYR A 4 -0.75 13.97 -0.47
N GLU A 5 -0.45 15.24 -0.73
CA GLU A 5 0.88 15.67 -1.20
C GLU A 5 1.97 15.36 -0.18
N LYS A 6 1.65 15.49 1.11
CA LYS A 6 2.58 15.17 2.20
C LYS A 6 2.83 13.66 2.28
N THR A 7 1.80 12.84 2.11
CA THR A 7 1.93 11.38 2.10
C THR A 7 2.77 10.91 0.90
N VAL A 8 2.58 11.51 -0.28
CA VAL A 8 3.42 11.23 -1.46
C VAL A 8 4.87 11.62 -1.18
N ASN A 9 5.11 12.81 -0.61
CA ASN A 9 6.45 13.25 -0.24
C ASN A 9 7.11 12.35 0.82
N GLU A 10 6.34 11.81 1.77
CA GLU A 10 6.83 10.86 2.78
C GLU A 10 7.34 9.55 2.14
N HIS A 11 6.72 9.10 1.03
CA HIS A 11 7.22 7.94 0.26
C HIS A 11 8.41 8.29 -0.64
N TYR A 12 8.45 9.50 -1.19
CA TYR A 12 9.56 9.98 -2.02
C TYR A 12 10.85 10.22 -1.21
N ARG A 13 10.71 10.76 0.00
CA ARG A 13 11.83 11.23 0.82
C ARG A 13 12.96 10.20 1.04
N PRO A 14 12.69 8.93 1.40
CA PRO A 14 13.75 7.93 1.58
C PRO A 14 14.60 7.67 0.32
N PHE A 15 14.02 7.84 -0.88
CA PHE A 15 14.76 7.72 -2.15
C PHE A 15 15.63 8.94 -2.39
N TRP A 16 15.06 10.13 -2.15
CA TRP A 16 15.79 11.39 -2.25
C TRP A 16 16.99 11.44 -1.29
N GLU A 17 16.83 11.01 -0.03
CA GLU A 17 17.91 10.96 0.97
C GLU A 17 19.03 9.98 0.56
N GLN A 18 18.73 8.99 -0.27
CA GLN A 18 19.70 8.03 -0.81
C GLN A 18 20.22 8.40 -2.21
N GLY A 19 19.80 9.53 -2.77
CA GLY A 19 20.18 9.95 -4.13
C GLY A 19 19.65 9.05 -5.24
N ILE A 20 18.55 8.32 -4.99
CA ILE A 20 17.87 7.50 -5.99
C ILE A 20 16.90 8.39 -6.76
N ALA A 21 17.05 8.45 -8.09
CA ALA A 21 16.16 9.23 -8.95
C ALA A 21 14.75 8.62 -8.97
N VAL A 22 13.73 9.48 -8.90
CA VAL A 22 12.30 9.10 -8.94
C VAL A 22 11.58 10.01 -9.92
N ASP A 23 10.85 9.41 -10.85
CA ASP A 23 9.91 10.13 -11.71
C ASP A 23 8.54 10.21 -11.03
N VAL A 24 7.87 11.36 -11.11
CA VAL A 24 6.48 11.53 -10.68
C VAL A 24 5.59 11.42 -11.91
N ILE A 25 4.82 10.34 -11.98
CA ILE A 25 4.06 9.95 -13.18
C ILE A 25 2.56 9.84 -12.88
N ASP A 26 1.72 9.98 -13.91
CA ASP A 26 0.28 9.74 -13.79
C ASP A 26 -0.05 8.24 -13.93
N ALA A 27 -1.23 7.81 -13.46
CA ALA A 27 -1.67 6.41 -13.55
C ALA A 27 -1.84 5.90 -15.00
N ASP A 28 -1.93 6.77 -16.01
CA ASP A 28 -2.13 6.38 -17.41
C ASP A 28 -0.84 6.14 -18.21
N VAL A 29 0.32 6.34 -17.59
CA VAL A 29 1.63 6.12 -18.22
C VAL A 29 1.99 4.65 -18.36
N ASP A 30 2.97 4.37 -19.22
CA ASP A 30 3.60 3.06 -19.31
C ASP A 30 4.51 2.79 -18.09
N LEU A 31 4.29 1.64 -17.45
CA LEU A 31 5.05 1.21 -16.26
C LEU A 31 6.29 0.40 -16.61
N THR A 32 6.41 -0.10 -17.86
CA THR A 32 7.49 -1.01 -18.26
C THR A 32 8.93 -0.48 -18.10
N PRO A 33 9.21 0.84 -18.19
CA PRO A 33 10.56 1.36 -17.98
C PRO A 33 11.04 1.28 -16.52
N TYR A 34 10.14 1.08 -15.56
CA TYR A 34 10.43 1.14 -14.13
C TYR A 34 10.75 -0.23 -13.54
N GLN A 35 11.51 -0.26 -12.45
CA GLN A 35 11.69 -1.47 -11.63
C GLN A 35 10.75 -1.48 -10.42
N LEU A 36 10.43 -0.29 -9.91
CA LEU A 36 9.59 -0.04 -8.75
C LEU A 36 8.59 1.07 -9.08
N VAL A 37 7.32 0.83 -8.80
CA VAL A 37 6.23 1.81 -8.88
C VAL A 37 5.60 1.92 -7.50
N ILE A 38 5.45 3.14 -7.00
CA ILE A 38 4.84 3.42 -5.69
C ILE A 38 3.59 4.26 -5.95
N ALA A 39 2.44 3.82 -5.44
CA ALA A 39 1.15 4.46 -5.63
C ALA A 39 0.49 4.76 -4.27
N PRO A 40 0.91 5.82 -3.56
CA PRO A 40 0.34 6.21 -2.27
C PRO A 40 -1.08 6.74 -2.47
N MET A 41 -2.04 6.17 -1.75
CA MET A 41 -3.46 6.52 -1.78
C MET A 41 -4.00 6.66 -3.21
N LEU A 42 -3.78 5.64 -4.06
CA LEU A 42 -4.34 5.58 -5.42
C LEU A 42 -5.84 5.30 -5.33
N TYR A 43 -6.57 6.30 -4.85
CA TYR A 43 -7.98 6.24 -4.50
C TYR A 43 -8.85 5.83 -5.68
N MET A 44 -8.61 6.48 -6.82
CA MET A 44 -9.28 6.19 -8.09
C MET A 44 -8.40 5.26 -8.91
N VAL A 45 -8.89 4.06 -9.19
CA VAL A 45 -8.26 3.15 -10.15
C VAL A 45 -9.09 3.22 -11.43
N ARG A 46 -8.50 3.81 -12.47
CA ARG A 46 -9.11 3.91 -13.79
C ARG A 46 -9.00 2.59 -14.56
N ASP A 47 -9.87 2.41 -15.53
CA ASP A 47 -9.89 1.30 -16.45
C ASP A 47 -8.51 1.13 -17.11
N GLY A 48 -8.11 -0.12 -17.27
CA GLY A 48 -6.80 -0.50 -17.75
C GLY A 48 -5.64 -0.36 -16.76
N PHE A 49 -5.72 0.45 -15.69
CA PHE A 49 -4.59 0.56 -14.73
C PHE A 49 -4.29 -0.77 -14.07
N ALA A 50 -5.31 -1.47 -13.56
CA ALA A 50 -5.13 -2.76 -12.89
C ALA A 50 -4.48 -3.79 -13.81
N GLY A 51 -4.89 -3.88 -15.07
CA GLY A 51 -4.27 -4.76 -16.05
C GLY A 51 -2.81 -4.38 -16.36
N ARG A 52 -2.48 -3.08 -16.45
CA ARG A 52 -1.09 -2.61 -16.59
C ARG A 52 -0.25 -2.96 -15.37
N ALA A 53 -0.79 -2.78 -14.16
CA ALA A 53 -0.13 -3.11 -12.91
C ALA A 53 0.11 -4.61 -12.78
N GLU A 54 -0.88 -5.46 -13.10
CA GLU A 54 -0.72 -6.92 -13.13
C GLU A 54 0.36 -7.35 -14.13
N ALA A 55 0.35 -6.80 -15.35
CA ALA A 55 1.36 -7.11 -16.36
C ALA A 55 2.76 -6.65 -15.94
N PHE A 56 2.87 -5.46 -15.32
CA PHE A 56 4.11 -4.92 -14.79
C PHE A 56 4.70 -5.84 -13.72
N VAL A 57 3.91 -6.20 -12.70
CA VAL A 57 4.36 -7.06 -11.60
C VAL A 57 4.64 -8.48 -12.11
N ALA A 58 3.78 -9.05 -12.95
CA ALA A 58 3.99 -10.39 -13.50
C ALA A 58 5.32 -10.53 -14.27
N ASN A 59 5.79 -9.44 -14.88
CA ASN A 59 7.06 -9.39 -15.61
C ASN A 59 8.29 -9.09 -14.74
N GLY A 60 8.15 -8.99 -13.42
CA GLY A 60 9.25 -8.75 -12.48
C GLY A 60 9.27 -7.34 -11.89
N GLY A 61 8.28 -6.51 -12.21
CA GLY A 61 8.11 -5.20 -11.59
C GLY A 61 7.70 -5.30 -10.12
N HIS A 62 8.00 -4.26 -9.36
CA HIS A 62 7.66 -4.16 -7.95
C HIS A 62 6.62 -3.05 -7.74
N LEU A 63 5.43 -3.37 -7.21
CA LEU A 63 4.38 -2.38 -6.97
C LEU A 63 4.16 -2.16 -5.47
N VAL A 64 4.27 -0.94 -4.97
CA VAL A 64 3.92 -0.58 -3.59
C VAL A 64 2.64 0.24 -3.60
N THR A 65 1.64 -0.18 -2.82
CA THR A 65 0.41 0.59 -2.58
C THR A 65 0.23 0.86 -1.09
N THR A 66 -0.63 1.81 -0.76
CA THR A 66 -1.01 2.10 0.63
C THR A 66 -2.50 1.90 0.84
N TYR A 67 -2.92 2.03 2.09
CA TYR A 67 -4.30 2.29 2.50
C TYR A 67 -4.99 3.29 1.56
N TRP A 68 -6.32 3.15 1.45
CA TRP A 68 -7.16 4.04 0.63
C TRP A 68 -6.87 3.97 -0.88
N THR A 69 -6.34 2.84 -1.34
CA THR A 69 -6.12 2.53 -2.77
C THR A 69 -7.28 1.70 -3.33
N GLY A 70 -7.71 1.98 -4.56
CA GLY A 70 -8.67 1.13 -5.27
C GLY A 70 -10.10 1.21 -4.75
N ILE A 71 -10.53 2.42 -4.34
CA ILE A 71 -11.86 2.65 -3.76
C ILE A 71 -12.90 2.88 -4.85
N VAL A 72 -12.59 3.72 -5.84
CA VAL A 72 -13.56 4.15 -6.87
C VAL A 72 -13.04 4.05 -8.30
N ASN A 73 -13.97 4.06 -9.25
CA ASN A 73 -13.70 4.25 -10.68
C ASN A 73 -13.65 5.75 -11.06
N GLU A 74 -13.53 6.05 -12.36
CA GLU A 74 -13.45 7.41 -12.95
C GLU A 74 -14.61 8.33 -12.59
N SER A 75 -15.77 7.73 -12.26
CA SER A 75 -17.00 8.45 -11.92
C SER A 75 -17.26 8.51 -10.42
N ASP A 76 -16.23 8.23 -9.59
CA ASP A 76 -16.32 8.20 -8.12
C ASP A 76 -17.33 7.17 -7.58
N LEU A 77 -17.59 6.10 -8.34
CA LEU A 77 -18.43 4.99 -7.90
C LEU A 77 -17.56 3.92 -7.25
N CYS A 78 -17.93 3.52 -6.03
CA CYS A 78 -17.22 2.46 -5.31
C CYS A 78 -17.25 1.12 -6.05
N TYR A 79 -16.11 0.43 -6.06
CA TYR A 79 -16.06 -0.96 -6.46
C TYR A 79 -16.82 -1.86 -5.48
N LEU A 80 -17.64 -2.79 -5.99
CA LEU A 80 -18.51 -3.64 -5.16
C LEU A 80 -17.88 -5.01 -4.80
N GLY A 81 -16.71 -5.34 -5.35
CA GLY A 81 -16.01 -6.61 -5.15
C GLY A 81 -15.10 -6.68 -3.92
N GLY A 82 -15.19 -5.70 -3.01
CA GLY A 82 -14.26 -5.49 -1.90
C GLY A 82 -13.02 -4.69 -2.31
N PHE A 83 -12.44 -3.95 -1.36
CA PHE A 83 -11.25 -3.12 -1.60
C PHE A 83 -9.97 -3.97 -1.51
N PRO A 84 -8.90 -3.66 -2.27
CA PRO A 84 -8.67 -2.50 -3.14
C PRO A 84 -9.21 -2.67 -4.58
N GLY A 85 -10.42 -3.22 -4.72
CA GLY A 85 -11.20 -3.24 -5.95
C GLY A 85 -10.50 -4.06 -7.02
N PRO A 86 -10.22 -3.49 -8.20
CA PRO A 86 -9.58 -4.22 -9.29
C PRO A 86 -8.12 -4.65 -8.97
N LEU A 87 -7.51 -4.14 -7.89
CA LEU A 87 -6.17 -4.54 -7.45
C LEU A 87 -6.16 -5.66 -6.40
N ARG A 88 -7.34 -6.14 -5.96
CA ARG A 88 -7.48 -7.14 -4.88
C ARG A 88 -6.66 -8.41 -5.13
N ASN A 89 -6.79 -9.00 -6.32
CA ASN A 89 -6.06 -10.22 -6.69
C ASN A 89 -4.55 -9.98 -6.79
N LEU A 90 -4.14 -8.85 -7.37
CA LEU A 90 -2.74 -8.47 -7.50
C LEU A 90 -2.07 -8.30 -6.14
N LEU A 91 -2.74 -7.59 -5.22
CA LEU A 91 -2.22 -7.31 -3.89
C LEU A 91 -2.44 -8.46 -2.91
N GLY A 92 -3.31 -9.42 -3.23
CA GLY A 92 -3.55 -10.62 -2.43
C GLY A 92 -4.16 -10.31 -1.05
N ILE A 93 -4.92 -9.22 -0.95
CA ILE A 93 -5.54 -8.77 0.30
C ILE A 93 -6.98 -8.33 0.07
N TRP A 94 -7.78 -8.34 1.14
CA TRP A 94 -9.07 -7.67 1.20
C TRP A 94 -9.04 -6.62 2.31
N ALA A 95 -9.16 -5.35 1.93
CA ALA A 95 -9.38 -4.24 2.83
C ALA A 95 -10.87 -4.15 3.19
N GLU A 96 -11.19 -4.52 4.43
CA GLU A 96 -12.57 -4.60 4.92
C GLU A 96 -13.11 -3.22 5.29
N GLU A 97 -12.32 -2.46 6.04
CA GLU A 97 -12.71 -1.17 6.60
C GLU A 97 -11.47 -0.30 6.86
N ILE A 98 -11.68 1.01 6.99
CA ILE A 98 -10.65 1.96 7.43
C ILE A 98 -11.08 2.61 8.73
N ASP A 99 -10.17 2.65 9.68
CA ASP A 99 -10.29 3.37 10.94
C ASP A 99 -9.53 4.71 10.87
N CYS A 100 -10.04 5.70 11.59
CA CYS A 100 -9.54 7.07 11.60
C CYS A 100 -9.10 7.45 13.01
N LEU A 101 -7.81 7.74 13.18
CA LEU A 101 -7.23 8.20 14.44
C LEU A 101 -7.29 9.73 14.52
N ASN A 102 -7.82 10.27 15.63
CA ASN A 102 -7.84 11.71 15.90
C ASN A 102 -6.45 12.24 16.27
N ASP A 103 -6.32 13.57 16.34
CA ASP A 103 -5.11 14.22 16.83
C ASP A 103 -4.76 13.74 18.25
N GLY A 104 -3.56 13.19 18.41
CA GLY A 104 -3.07 12.63 19.68
C GLY A 104 -3.31 11.13 19.85
N GLU A 105 -4.13 10.51 18.99
CA GLU A 105 -4.27 9.05 18.92
C GLU A 105 -3.22 8.46 17.98
N PHE A 106 -2.68 7.31 18.37
CA PHE A 106 -1.69 6.57 17.59
C PHE A 106 -1.85 5.07 17.80
N ASN A 107 -1.42 4.29 16.81
CA ASN A 107 -1.19 2.85 16.94
C ASN A 107 0.28 2.58 16.62
N LEU A 108 0.73 1.33 16.73
CA LEU A 108 2.09 0.92 16.42
C LEU A 108 2.10 -0.27 15.47
N VAL A 109 3.01 -0.25 14.50
CA VAL A 109 3.27 -1.37 13.59
C VAL A 109 4.56 -2.07 13.98
N GLN A 110 4.47 -3.38 14.21
CA GLN A 110 5.58 -4.23 14.60
C GLN A 110 5.92 -5.20 13.47
N GLY A 111 7.18 -5.24 13.05
CA GLY A 111 7.68 -6.22 12.07
C GLY A 111 7.64 -7.64 12.65
N LEU A 112 7.20 -8.60 11.84
CA LEU A 112 7.19 -10.02 12.21
C LEU A 112 8.60 -10.60 12.17
N ALA A 113 8.91 -11.51 13.09
CA ALA A 113 10.22 -12.16 13.13
C ALA A 113 10.53 -12.87 11.81
N GLY A 114 11.71 -12.59 11.24
CA GLY A 114 12.15 -13.22 9.98
C GLY A 114 11.46 -12.70 8.71
N ASN A 115 10.74 -11.57 8.77
CA ASN A 115 10.14 -10.97 7.57
C ASN A 115 11.22 -10.60 6.54
N GLN A 116 10.90 -10.77 5.24
CA GLN A 116 11.86 -10.62 4.14
C GLN A 116 12.38 -9.19 3.93
N CYS A 117 11.73 -8.18 4.51
CA CYS A 117 12.13 -6.78 4.42
C CYS A 117 12.98 -6.33 5.62
N GLY A 118 13.20 -7.19 6.61
CA GLY A 118 13.94 -6.84 7.82
C GLY A 118 13.24 -5.81 8.71
N LEU A 119 11.94 -5.58 8.53
CA LEU A 119 11.15 -4.63 9.33
C LEU A 119 11.25 -5.01 10.82
N GLN A 120 11.51 -4.03 11.67
CA GLN A 120 11.62 -4.22 13.11
C GLN A 120 10.47 -3.48 13.81
N GLY A 121 10.50 -2.15 13.80
CA GLY A 121 9.56 -1.34 14.56
C GLY A 121 9.88 -1.33 16.07
N PRO A 122 8.94 -0.89 16.92
CA PRO A 122 7.62 -0.41 16.53
C PRO A 122 7.70 0.92 15.75
N TYR A 123 6.93 1.04 14.67
CA TYR A 123 6.76 2.27 13.88
C TYR A 123 5.46 2.96 14.27
N GLN A 124 5.43 4.29 14.37
CA GLN A 124 4.24 5.01 14.79
C GLN A 124 3.23 5.14 13.66
N VAL A 125 1.98 4.78 13.94
CA VAL A 125 0.84 4.98 13.05
C VAL A 125 0.08 6.23 13.46
N ARG A 126 -0.40 7.00 12.49
CA ARG A 126 -1.29 8.15 12.69
C ARG A 126 -2.38 8.20 11.63
N HIS A 127 -3.44 8.95 11.90
CA HIS A 127 -4.53 9.29 10.99
C HIS A 127 -5.37 8.12 10.45
N LEU A 128 -4.79 7.12 9.78
CA LEU A 128 -5.52 6.11 9.03
C LEU A 128 -4.92 4.72 9.25
N CYS A 129 -5.79 3.76 9.63
CA CYS A 129 -5.49 2.34 9.80
C CYS A 129 -6.51 1.53 9.01
N GLU A 130 -6.08 0.89 7.93
CA GLU A 130 -6.91 -0.05 7.17
C GLU A 130 -6.82 -1.43 7.81
N LEU A 131 -7.98 -2.07 7.95
CA LEU A 131 -8.12 -3.40 8.53
C LEU A 131 -8.20 -4.41 7.39
N ILE A 132 -7.05 -5.01 7.08
CA ILE A 132 -6.90 -5.91 5.95
C ILE A 132 -6.92 -7.39 6.37
N HIS A 133 -7.41 -8.22 5.47
CA HIS A 133 -7.27 -9.68 5.49
C HIS A 133 -6.28 -10.10 4.41
N THR A 134 -5.38 -11.02 4.72
CA THR A 134 -4.55 -11.67 3.69
C THR A 134 -5.37 -12.74 2.98
N GLU A 135 -5.32 -12.75 1.65
CA GLU A 135 -5.88 -13.81 0.81
C GLU A 135 -4.75 -14.69 0.25
N SER A 136 -3.90 -14.12 -0.60
CA SER A 136 -2.67 -14.76 -1.09
C SER A 136 -1.39 -14.08 -0.58
N ALA A 137 -1.51 -12.85 -0.05
CA ALA A 137 -0.37 -12.10 0.44
C ALA A 137 0.17 -12.67 1.76
N GLN A 138 1.47 -12.49 1.97
CA GLN A 138 2.15 -12.75 3.22
C GLN A 138 2.21 -11.47 4.07
N ALA A 139 1.85 -11.57 5.35
CA ALA A 139 2.07 -10.49 6.30
C ALA A 139 3.56 -10.35 6.65
N LEU A 140 4.04 -9.11 6.69
CA LEU A 140 5.41 -8.73 7.08
C LEU A 140 5.46 -7.98 8.41
N ALA A 141 4.38 -7.27 8.75
CA ALA A 141 4.22 -6.53 9.99
C ALA A 141 2.74 -6.53 10.40
N THR A 142 2.47 -6.34 11.69
CA THR A 142 1.12 -6.32 12.26
C THR A 142 0.90 -5.09 13.14
N TYR A 143 -0.35 -4.66 13.28
CA TYR A 143 -0.72 -3.68 14.31
C TYR A 143 -0.48 -4.26 15.70
N ARG A 144 -0.05 -3.43 16.64
CA ARG A 144 0.26 -3.85 18.01
C ARG A 144 -0.90 -3.61 18.97
N ASP A 145 -1.62 -2.51 18.79
CA ASP A 145 -2.63 -2.03 19.73
C ASP A 145 -4.02 -1.95 19.06
N ASP A 146 -5.03 -1.58 19.85
CA ASP A 146 -6.46 -1.46 19.47
C ASP A 146 -7.21 -2.78 19.21
N PHE A 147 -8.50 -2.73 18.88
CA PHE A 147 -9.37 -3.89 18.65
C PHE A 147 -8.93 -4.76 17.47
N TYR A 148 -8.04 -4.24 16.63
CA TYR A 148 -7.41 -4.92 15.50
C TYR A 148 -5.93 -5.27 15.72
N ALA A 149 -5.45 -5.26 16.97
CA ALA A 149 -4.14 -5.78 17.33
C ALA A 149 -3.90 -7.19 16.73
N GLY A 150 -2.74 -7.39 16.12
CA GLY A 150 -2.37 -8.60 15.42
C GLY A 150 -2.87 -8.70 13.97
N ARG A 151 -3.75 -7.81 13.50
CA ARG A 151 -4.09 -7.76 12.06
C ARG A 151 -2.87 -7.32 11.22
N PRO A 152 -2.74 -7.81 9.97
CA PRO A 152 -1.65 -7.41 9.07
C PRO A 152 -1.66 -5.89 8.82
N ALA A 153 -0.48 -5.27 8.85
CA ALA A 153 -0.29 -3.84 8.59
C ALA A 153 0.63 -3.57 7.39
N VAL A 154 1.53 -4.51 7.10
CA VAL A 154 2.33 -4.51 5.87
C VAL A 154 2.29 -5.91 5.28
N THR A 155 1.97 -6.02 4.00
CA THR A 155 1.90 -7.31 3.30
C THR A 155 2.68 -7.28 1.99
N VAL A 156 3.00 -8.46 1.48
CA VAL A 156 3.56 -8.67 0.15
C VAL A 156 2.96 -9.89 -0.50
N ASN A 157 2.56 -9.77 -1.76
CA ASN A 157 2.07 -10.85 -2.59
C ASN A 157 3.08 -11.09 -3.72
N GLU A 158 3.46 -12.35 -3.94
CA GLU A 158 4.23 -12.73 -5.13
C GLU A 158 3.27 -12.91 -6.30
N PHE A 159 3.53 -12.23 -7.42
CA PHE A 159 2.66 -12.26 -8.58
C PHE A 159 3.50 -12.36 -9.86
N GLY A 160 3.44 -13.52 -10.51
CA GLY A 160 4.36 -13.85 -11.61
C GLY A 160 5.81 -13.85 -11.14
N LYS A 161 6.64 -12.98 -11.73
CA LYS A 161 8.08 -12.84 -11.39
C LYS A 161 8.37 -11.70 -10.43
N GLY A 162 7.38 -10.86 -10.14
CA GLY A 162 7.51 -9.68 -9.30
C GLY A 162 6.72 -9.81 -8.01
N LYS A 163 6.55 -8.68 -7.35
CA LYS A 163 5.92 -8.60 -6.03
C LYS A 163 5.06 -7.34 -5.93
N ALA A 164 3.98 -7.45 -5.18
CA ALA A 164 3.07 -6.35 -4.88
C ALA A 164 2.97 -6.19 -3.36
N TRP A 165 3.33 -5.01 -2.85
CA TRP A 165 3.30 -4.66 -1.44
C TRP A 165 2.12 -3.76 -1.14
N HIS A 166 1.61 -3.89 0.07
CA HIS A 166 0.58 -3.02 0.60
C HIS A 166 0.90 -2.58 2.02
N VAL A 167 0.83 -1.26 2.26
CA VAL A 167 1.02 -0.63 3.57
C VAL A 167 -0.33 -0.11 4.06
N ALA A 168 -0.93 -0.82 5.02
CA ALA A 168 -2.31 -0.62 5.46
C ALA A 168 -2.50 0.61 6.38
N SER A 169 -1.42 1.30 6.74
CA SER A 169 -1.48 2.43 7.69
C SER A 169 -0.57 3.57 7.29
N ARG A 170 -0.88 4.78 7.76
CA ARG A 170 0.04 5.91 7.63
C ARG A 170 1.07 5.90 8.76
N ASN A 171 2.29 5.54 8.40
CA ASN A 171 3.39 5.40 9.34
C ASN A 171 4.24 6.68 9.41
N ASP A 172 5.02 6.82 10.48
CA ASP A 172 6.06 7.83 10.60
C ASP A 172 7.30 7.50 9.74
N LEU A 173 8.14 8.52 9.56
CA LEU A 173 9.49 8.31 9.05
C LEU A 173 10.33 7.79 10.21
N ALA A 174 10.92 6.60 10.04
CA ALA A 174 11.85 6.00 11.00
C ALA A 174 13.15 6.81 11.14
#